data_AF-A0A679FK34-F1
#
_entry.id   AF-A0A679FK34-F1
#
_cell.length_a   1.000
_cell.length_b   1.000
_cell.length_c   1.000
_cell.angle_alpha   90.00
_cell.angle_beta   90.00
_cell.angle_gamma   90.00
#
_symmetry.space_group_name_H-M   'P 1'
#
loop_
_entity.id
_entity.type
_entity.pdbx_description
1 polymer ?
#
loop_
_entity_poly.entity_id
_entity_poly.type
_entity_poly.pdbx_seq_one_letter_code
_entity_poly.pdbx_strand_id
1 'polypeptide(L)'
;MTSIRSQPATFQLVSYQANQRTLQTERVLSSKEAGLATGGSAKDSADAVQISRQAQALYQASLLAKLDAAEAVATATAKENKGDELRGKILSQAKRWVGKIPYAQPGAGTVNLNKVTPKSMDCSGFTSSVYLTELNINIGRTTSDQIKRGSEVTKGKTPDETNLKIGDLIFFDWDQDKKVDHVAIYAGKDTNGNHLYIHEGGTGSSANVRIDKLDYIWSKNVMKIKRIIQDDGSLTN
;
A
#
# COMPACT_ATOMS: atom_id res chain seq x y z
N MET A 1 -1.70 -41.02 1.05
CA MET A 1 -2.19 -40.50 -0.24
C MET A 1 -2.74 -39.11 -0.01
N THR A 2 -1.95 -38.08 -0.29
CA THR A 2 -2.36 -36.68 -0.10
C THR A 2 -3.22 -36.29 -1.29
N SER A 3 -4.52 -36.11 -1.06
CA SER A 3 -5.47 -35.68 -2.08
C SER A 3 -5.12 -34.26 -2.55
N ILE A 4 -4.62 -34.13 -3.77
CA ILE A 4 -4.50 -32.84 -4.46
C ILE A 4 -5.92 -32.43 -4.82
N ARG A 5 -6.57 -31.62 -3.97
CA ARG A 5 -7.83 -30.99 -4.34
C ARG A 5 -7.56 -30.03 -5.48
N SER A 6 -8.16 -30.29 -6.64
CA SER A 6 -8.18 -29.37 -7.76
C SER A 6 -8.86 -28.07 -7.33
N GLN A 7 -8.25 -26.93 -7.67
CA GLN A 7 -8.85 -25.63 -7.42
C GLN A 7 -10.17 -25.51 -8.20
N PRO A 8 -11.23 -24.92 -7.62
CA PRO A 8 -12.52 -24.79 -8.30
C PRO A 8 -12.37 -23.97 -9.58
N ALA A 9 -13.12 -24.33 -10.64
CA ALA A 9 -13.00 -23.70 -11.97
C ALA A 9 -13.20 -22.18 -11.95
N THR A 10 -14.02 -21.67 -11.03
CA THR A 10 -14.22 -20.23 -10.78
C THR A 10 -12.92 -19.53 -10.32
N PHE A 11 -12.08 -20.22 -9.56
CA PHE A 11 -10.79 -19.71 -9.09
C PHE A 11 -9.75 -19.61 -10.23
N GLN A 12 -9.76 -20.58 -11.14
CA GLN A 12 -8.90 -20.52 -12.34
C GLN A 12 -9.30 -19.37 -13.28
N LEU A 13 -10.60 -19.10 -13.42
CA LEU A 13 -11.11 -18.00 -14.25
C LEU A 13 -10.78 -16.61 -13.68
N VAL A 14 -10.94 -16.40 -12.37
CA VAL A 14 -10.64 -15.11 -11.73
C VAL A 14 -9.14 -14.80 -11.78
N SER A 15 -8.29 -15.78 -11.46
CA SER A 15 -6.83 -15.63 -11.54
C SER A 15 -6.35 -15.42 -12.98
N TYR A 16 -6.94 -16.12 -13.95
CA TYR A 16 -6.63 -15.92 -15.36
C TYR A 16 -7.00 -14.51 -15.84
N GLN A 17 -8.20 -14.02 -15.52
CA GLN A 17 -8.64 -12.68 -15.92
C GLN A 17 -7.79 -11.57 -15.27
N ALA A 18 -7.42 -11.73 -13.99
CA ALA A 18 -6.51 -10.80 -13.30
C ALA A 18 -5.10 -10.80 -13.93
N ASN A 19 -4.60 -11.98 -14.33
CA ASN A 19 -3.32 -12.12 -15.02
C ASN A 19 -3.36 -11.49 -16.42
N GLN A 20 -4.44 -11.68 -17.18
CA GLN A 20 -4.60 -11.03 -18.50
C GLN A 20 -4.63 -9.50 -18.36
N ARG A 21 -5.35 -8.95 -17.37
CA ARG A 21 -5.35 -7.50 -17.10
C ARG A 21 -3.96 -6.98 -16.72
N THR A 22 -3.21 -7.75 -15.94
CA THR A 22 -1.82 -7.44 -15.58
C THR A 22 -0.91 -7.39 -16.81
N LEU A 23 -0.95 -8.43 -17.65
CA LEU A 23 -0.15 -8.52 -18.88
C LEU A 23 -0.48 -7.42 -19.89
N GLN A 24 -1.75 -7.04 -20.01
CA GLN A 24 -2.17 -5.90 -20.84
C GLN A 24 -1.58 -4.60 -20.29
N THR A 25 -1.58 -4.42 -18.97
CA THR A 25 -1.02 -3.22 -18.32
C THR A 25 0.51 -3.13 -18.50
N GLU A 26 1.22 -4.26 -18.33
CA GLU A 26 2.68 -4.32 -18.52
C GLU A 26 3.10 -4.07 -19.98
N ARG A 27 2.33 -4.56 -20.97
CA ARG A 27 2.56 -4.23 -22.39
C ARG A 27 2.39 -2.74 -22.68
N VAL A 28 1.37 -2.10 -22.09
CA VAL A 28 1.15 -0.66 -22.26
C VAL A 28 2.29 0.15 -21.63
N LEU A 29 2.80 -0.25 -20.46
CA LEU A 29 3.96 0.40 -19.83
C LEU A 29 5.20 0.35 -20.74
N SER A 30 5.56 -0.85 -21.23
CA SER A 30 6.70 -1.05 -22.12
C SER A 30 6.62 -0.22 -23.42
N SER A 31 5.42 -0.13 -24.01
CA SER A 31 5.21 0.66 -25.24
C SER A 31 5.38 2.17 -25.05
N LYS A 32 5.10 2.70 -23.86
CA LYS A 32 5.21 4.15 -23.57
C LYS A 32 6.63 4.56 -23.21
N GLU A 33 7.37 3.72 -22.49
CA GLU A 33 8.77 3.97 -22.18
C GLU A 33 9.63 4.04 -23.45
N ALA A 34 9.33 3.20 -24.45
CA ALA A 34 10.00 3.22 -25.76
C ALA A 34 9.80 4.53 -26.54
N GLY A 35 8.69 5.26 -26.30
CA GLY A 35 8.38 6.52 -26.98
C GLY A 35 9.06 7.77 -26.40
N LEU A 36 9.67 7.69 -25.21
CA LEU A 36 10.24 8.83 -24.48
C LEU A 36 11.70 9.14 -24.86
N ALA A 37 12.37 8.26 -25.62
CA ALA A 37 13.81 8.35 -25.88
C ALA A 37 14.23 9.43 -26.90
N THR A 38 13.30 10.22 -27.46
CA THR A 38 13.61 11.25 -28.47
C THR A 38 13.26 12.65 -27.94
N GLY A 39 14.28 13.47 -27.67
CA GLY A 39 14.18 14.77 -27.00
C GLY A 39 13.32 15.83 -27.71
N GLY A 40 12.66 16.71 -26.94
CA GLY A 40 11.70 17.70 -27.45
C GLY A 40 11.38 18.89 -26.51
N SER A 41 10.69 19.88 -27.10
CA SER A 41 10.24 21.22 -26.65
C SER A 41 9.34 21.30 -25.40
N ALA A 42 8.90 22.50 -24.99
CA ALA A 42 7.99 22.69 -23.84
C ALA A 42 6.62 22.01 -24.01
N LYS A 43 6.08 21.88 -25.22
CA LYS A 43 4.88 21.06 -25.49
C LYS A 43 5.17 19.57 -25.32
N ASP A 44 6.34 19.14 -25.80
CA ASP A 44 6.82 17.77 -25.62
C ASP A 44 7.08 17.47 -24.13
N SER A 45 7.42 18.48 -23.32
CA SER A 45 7.55 18.37 -21.88
C SER A 45 6.21 18.22 -21.16
N ALA A 46 5.15 18.92 -21.62
CA ALA A 46 3.80 18.77 -21.07
C ALA A 46 3.19 17.41 -21.43
N ASP A 47 3.39 16.97 -22.67
CA ASP A 47 2.99 15.64 -23.15
C ASP A 47 3.78 14.54 -22.41
N ALA A 48 5.10 14.71 -22.21
CA ALA A 48 5.91 13.78 -21.41
C ALA A 48 5.47 13.71 -19.94
N VAL A 49 5.06 14.83 -19.33
CA VAL A 49 4.49 14.86 -17.97
C VAL A 49 3.15 14.15 -17.92
N GLN A 50 2.29 14.30 -18.94
CA GLN A 50 1.03 13.57 -19.01
C GLN A 50 1.26 12.07 -19.20
N ILE A 51 2.20 11.69 -20.07
CA ILE A 51 2.59 10.30 -20.32
C ILE A 51 3.15 9.66 -19.05
N SER A 52 4.01 10.36 -18.30
CA SER A 52 4.58 9.84 -17.04
C SER A 52 3.52 9.66 -15.95
N ARG A 53 2.57 10.61 -15.83
CA ARG A 53 1.40 10.45 -14.93
C ARG A 53 0.55 9.25 -15.32
N GLN A 54 0.31 9.05 -16.61
CA GLN A 54 -0.48 7.91 -17.08
C GLN A 54 0.26 6.58 -16.87
N ALA A 55 1.57 6.54 -17.09
CA ALA A 55 2.40 5.37 -16.79
C ALA A 55 2.38 5.06 -15.28
N GLN A 56 2.51 6.08 -14.42
CA GLN A 56 2.42 5.91 -12.98
C GLN A 56 1.04 5.38 -12.55
N ALA A 57 -0.05 5.91 -13.12
CA ALA A 57 -1.40 5.40 -12.85
C ALA A 57 -1.57 3.93 -13.26
N LEU A 58 -1.03 3.53 -14.42
CA LEU A 58 -1.06 2.14 -14.89
C LEU A 58 -0.22 1.23 -13.99
N TYR A 59 0.96 1.68 -13.56
CA TYR A 59 1.79 0.94 -12.63
C TYR A 59 1.07 0.70 -11.30
N GLN A 60 0.46 1.75 -10.73
CA GLN A 60 -0.34 1.65 -9.50
C GLN A 60 -1.54 0.72 -9.67
N ALA A 61 -2.25 0.79 -10.81
CA ALA A 61 -3.33 -0.14 -11.13
C ALA A 61 -2.86 -1.60 -11.23
N SER A 62 -1.66 -1.83 -11.77
CA SER A 62 -1.07 -3.18 -11.84
C SER A 62 -0.75 -3.74 -10.45
N LEU A 63 -0.23 -2.91 -9.53
CA LEU A 63 0.06 -3.33 -8.16
C LEU A 63 -1.22 -3.61 -7.39
N LEU A 64 -2.26 -2.76 -7.53
CA LEU A 64 -3.59 -3.02 -6.98
C LEU A 64 -4.14 -4.36 -7.47
N ALA A 65 -4.10 -4.62 -8.76
CA ALA A 65 -4.63 -5.87 -9.33
C ALA A 65 -3.89 -7.11 -8.82
N LYS A 66 -2.55 -7.04 -8.70
CA LYS A 66 -1.75 -8.13 -8.13
C LYS A 66 -2.05 -8.32 -6.64
N LEU A 67 -2.28 -7.24 -5.90
CA LEU A 67 -2.63 -7.32 -4.49
C LEU A 67 -4.02 -7.90 -4.26
N ASP A 68 -5.02 -7.47 -5.05
CA ASP A 68 -6.38 -8.01 -5.00
C ASP A 68 -6.40 -9.51 -5.36
N ALA A 69 -5.61 -9.92 -6.35
CA ALA A 69 -5.46 -11.32 -6.71
C ALA A 69 -4.84 -12.13 -5.55
N ALA A 70 -3.78 -11.62 -4.91
CA ALA A 70 -3.15 -12.28 -3.77
C ALA A 70 -4.09 -12.38 -2.55
N GLU A 71 -4.84 -11.32 -2.25
CA GLU A 71 -5.84 -11.29 -1.18
C GLU A 71 -6.94 -12.32 -1.43
N ALA A 72 -7.48 -12.40 -2.65
CA ALA A 72 -8.50 -13.39 -3.01
C ALA A 72 -8.01 -14.84 -2.80
N VAL A 73 -6.74 -15.12 -3.11
CA VAL A 73 -6.13 -16.44 -2.82
C VAL A 73 -6.00 -16.68 -1.32
N ALA A 74 -5.56 -15.67 -0.56
CA ALA A 74 -5.41 -15.77 0.89
C ALA A 74 -6.78 -16.03 1.58
N THR A 75 -7.82 -15.27 1.22
CA THR A 75 -9.18 -15.45 1.77
C THR A 75 -9.74 -16.83 1.46
N ALA A 76 -9.50 -17.36 0.26
CA ALA A 76 -10.01 -18.69 -0.12
C ALA A 76 -9.35 -19.85 0.64
N THR A 77 -8.17 -19.63 1.25
CA THR A 77 -7.36 -20.66 1.91
C THR A 77 -7.26 -20.49 3.42
N ALA A 78 -7.62 -19.33 3.96
CA ALA A 78 -7.49 -18.99 5.37
C ALA A 78 -8.63 -19.57 6.23
N LYS A 79 -8.29 -19.86 7.48
CA LYS A 79 -9.27 -20.11 8.55
C LYS A 79 -9.62 -18.74 9.15
N GLU A 80 -10.88 -18.33 9.07
CA GLU A 80 -11.29 -16.99 9.52
C GLU A 80 -10.89 -16.75 10.98
N ASN A 81 -10.10 -15.70 11.21
CA ASN A 81 -9.87 -15.12 12.52
C ASN A 81 -10.23 -13.63 12.49
N LYS A 82 -10.64 -13.10 13.64
CA LYS A 82 -11.15 -11.74 13.74
C LYS A 82 -10.11 -10.70 13.34
N GLY A 83 -8.83 -10.96 13.63
CA GLY A 83 -7.73 -10.09 13.23
C GLY A 83 -7.65 -9.89 11.72
N ASP A 84 -7.71 -10.98 10.95
CA ASP A 84 -7.62 -10.92 9.48
C ASP A 84 -8.80 -10.19 8.85
N GLU A 85 -10.01 -10.34 9.40
CA GLU A 85 -11.18 -9.56 8.97
C GLU A 85 -10.95 -8.05 9.13
N LEU A 86 -10.44 -7.61 10.28
CA LEU A 86 -10.16 -6.19 10.55
C LEU A 86 -9.01 -5.67 9.69
N ARG A 87 -7.96 -6.47 9.49
CA ARG A 87 -6.84 -6.12 8.61
C ARG A 87 -7.28 -5.97 7.15
N GLY A 88 -8.17 -6.84 6.68
CA GLY A 88 -8.77 -6.73 5.34
C GLY A 88 -9.57 -5.45 5.14
N LYS A 89 -10.28 -4.97 6.18
CA LYS A 89 -10.96 -3.66 6.15
C LYS A 89 -9.99 -2.50 6.02
N ILE A 90 -8.92 -2.49 6.82
CA ILE A 90 -7.84 -1.50 6.73
C ILE A 90 -7.25 -1.46 5.32
N LEU A 91 -6.92 -2.63 4.76
CA LEU A 91 -6.37 -2.73 3.42
C LEU A 91 -7.35 -2.21 2.36
N SER A 92 -8.61 -2.63 2.41
CA SER A 92 -9.66 -2.19 1.49
C SER A 92 -9.85 -0.68 1.53
N GLN A 93 -9.86 -0.10 2.73
CA GLN A 93 -9.98 1.35 2.91
C GLN A 93 -8.77 2.09 2.38
N ALA A 94 -7.55 1.58 2.58
CA ALA A 94 -6.33 2.19 2.04
C ALA A 94 -6.28 2.12 0.51
N LYS A 95 -6.57 0.94 -0.08
CA LYS A 95 -6.60 0.72 -1.55
C LYS A 95 -7.55 1.67 -2.25
N ARG A 96 -8.72 1.96 -1.65
CA ARG A 96 -9.73 2.88 -2.21
C ARG A 96 -9.17 4.24 -2.61
N TRP A 97 -8.11 4.71 -1.95
CA TRP A 97 -7.55 6.05 -2.13
C TRP A 97 -6.32 6.12 -3.01
N VAL A 98 -5.77 4.98 -3.43
CA VAL A 98 -4.62 4.93 -4.34
C VAL A 98 -4.91 5.75 -5.61
N GLY A 99 -4.05 6.74 -5.87
CA GLY A 99 -4.13 7.67 -7.00
C GLY A 99 -5.18 8.79 -6.87
N LYS A 100 -5.83 8.97 -5.71
CA LYS A 100 -6.98 9.90 -5.57
C LYS A 100 -6.76 11.07 -4.63
N ILE A 101 -5.95 10.89 -3.58
CA ILE A 101 -5.64 11.97 -2.62
C ILE A 101 -4.21 12.42 -2.90
N PRO A 102 -3.98 13.70 -3.22
CA PRO A 102 -2.64 14.26 -3.35
C PRO A 102 -1.91 14.46 -2.03
N TYR A 103 -0.58 14.48 -2.08
CA TYR A 103 0.27 14.82 -0.94
C TYR A 103 0.21 16.31 -0.59
N ALA A 104 0.14 16.64 0.70
CA ALA A 104 0.43 17.98 1.22
C ALA A 104 0.85 17.93 2.70
N GLN A 105 1.71 18.87 3.11
CA GLN A 105 2.14 19.08 4.50
C GLN A 105 1.92 20.56 4.89
N PRO A 106 1.09 20.88 5.90
CA PRO A 106 0.19 19.95 6.58
C PRO A 106 -0.96 19.52 5.65
N GLY A 107 -1.33 18.24 5.71
CA GLY A 107 -2.51 17.73 5.01
C GLY A 107 -3.82 18.02 5.76
N ALA A 108 -4.95 17.48 5.28
CA ALA A 108 -6.27 17.60 5.93
C ALA A 108 -6.35 17.03 7.36
N GLY A 109 -5.31 16.33 7.81
CA GLY A 109 -5.23 15.67 9.11
C GLY A 109 -6.08 14.43 9.22
N THR A 110 -6.54 14.12 10.43
CA THR A 110 -7.31 12.89 10.70
C THR A 110 -8.80 13.15 10.44
N VAL A 111 -9.37 12.45 9.45
CA VAL A 111 -10.79 12.55 9.10
C VAL A 111 -11.40 11.17 8.87
N ASN A 112 -12.73 11.09 8.95
CA ASN A 112 -13.45 9.90 8.52
C ASN A 112 -13.62 9.94 6.99
N LEU A 113 -12.93 9.04 6.29
CA LEU A 113 -12.85 8.93 4.84
C LEU A 113 -14.18 8.49 4.19
N ASN A 114 -15.11 7.96 4.96
CA ASN A 114 -16.47 7.68 4.48
C ASN A 114 -17.38 8.92 4.52
N LYS A 115 -16.97 9.99 5.21
CA LYS A 115 -17.72 11.24 5.32
C LYS A 115 -17.09 12.39 4.54
N VAL A 116 -15.77 12.41 4.43
CA VAL A 116 -15.02 13.50 3.81
C VAL A 116 -14.04 12.92 2.80
N THR A 117 -14.03 13.49 1.60
CA THR A 117 -12.94 13.29 0.63
C THR A 117 -11.90 14.39 0.84
N PRO A 118 -10.71 14.07 1.40
CA PRO A 118 -9.67 15.07 1.62
C PRO A 118 -9.15 15.63 0.30
N LYS A 119 -8.92 16.94 0.24
CA LYS A 119 -8.25 17.56 -0.92
C LYS A 119 -6.77 17.18 -1.02
N SER A 120 -6.15 16.89 0.12
CA SER A 120 -4.78 16.41 0.23
C SER A 120 -4.52 15.85 1.63
N MET A 121 -3.51 15.00 1.76
CA MET A 121 -3.08 14.42 3.03
C MET A 121 -1.56 14.33 3.13
N ASP A 122 -1.06 14.22 4.35
CA ASP A 122 0.29 13.73 4.61
C ASP A 122 0.24 12.26 5.06
N CYS A 123 1.43 11.68 5.26
CA CYS A 123 1.59 10.27 5.63
C CYS A 123 0.77 9.88 6.86
N SER A 124 0.97 10.59 7.96
CA SER A 124 0.33 10.31 9.25
C SER A 124 -1.16 10.67 9.25
N GLY A 125 -1.58 11.71 8.53
CA GLY A 125 -2.99 12.03 8.33
C GLY A 125 -3.72 10.93 7.57
N PHE A 126 -3.11 10.37 6.53
CA PHE A 126 -3.67 9.24 5.77
C PHE A 126 -3.82 7.99 6.64
N THR A 127 -2.75 7.54 7.30
CA THR A 127 -2.81 6.33 8.15
C THR A 127 -3.81 6.49 9.28
N SER A 128 -3.81 7.64 9.97
CA SER A 128 -4.74 7.96 11.05
C SER A 128 -6.19 7.93 10.57
N SER A 129 -6.45 8.46 9.37
CA SER A 129 -7.79 8.50 8.78
C SER A 129 -8.29 7.11 8.36
N VAL A 130 -7.43 6.25 7.82
CA VAL A 130 -7.79 4.85 7.50
C VAL A 130 -8.23 4.11 8.77
N TYR A 131 -7.43 4.19 9.83
CA TYR A 131 -7.73 3.55 11.12
C TYR A 131 -8.97 4.12 11.81
N LEU A 132 -9.14 5.45 11.79
CA LEU A 132 -10.34 6.09 12.31
C LEU A 132 -11.59 5.65 11.55
N THR A 133 -11.49 5.52 10.22
CA THR A 133 -12.66 5.23 9.39
C THR A 133 -13.17 3.80 9.59
N GLU A 134 -12.29 2.82 9.62
CA GLU A 134 -12.68 1.40 9.69
C GLU A 134 -12.90 0.92 11.12
N LEU A 135 -12.08 1.39 12.06
CA LEU A 135 -12.03 0.84 13.41
C LEU A 135 -12.44 1.85 14.48
N ASN A 136 -12.73 3.10 14.10
CA ASN A 136 -12.99 4.19 15.04
C ASN A 136 -11.86 4.39 16.07
N ILE A 137 -10.61 4.12 15.68
CA ILE A 137 -9.43 4.29 16.52
C ILE A 137 -8.61 5.49 16.05
N ASN A 138 -8.23 6.34 17.00
CA ASN A 138 -7.26 7.42 16.77
C ASN A 138 -5.85 6.96 17.16
N ILE A 139 -5.01 6.70 16.16
CA ILE A 139 -3.60 6.33 16.34
C ILE A 139 -2.67 7.56 16.49
N GLY A 140 -3.22 8.78 16.53
CA GLY A 140 -2.48 10.03 16.59
C GLY A 140 -2.36 10.72 15.23
N ARG A 141 -2.20 12.04 15.25
CA ARG A 141 -2.16 12.89 14.06
C ARG A 141 -0.78 12.89 13.40
N THR A 142 0.28 12.75 14.18
CA THR A 142 1.66 12.86 13.69
C THR A 142 2.36 11.49 13.68
N THR A 143 3.40 11.37 12.87
CA THR A 143 4.26 10.17 12.83
C THR A 143 4.87 9.88 14.21
N SER A 144 5.25 10.93 14.95
CA SER A 144 5.80 10.83 16.31
C SER A 144 4.78 10.37 17.37
N ASP A 145 3.49 10.57 17.13
CA ASP A 145 2.44 9.99 17.96
C ASP A 145 2.22 8.51 17.62
N GLN A 146 2.13 8.21 16.32
CA GLN A 146 1.81 6.88 15.82
C GLN A 146 2.88 5.84 16.16
N ILE A 147 4.16 6.22 16.18
CA ILE A 147 5.26 5.30 16.53
C ILE A 147 5.18 4.80 17.99
N LYS A 148 4.40 5.47 18.84
CA LYS A 148 4.18 5.09 20.24
C LYS A 148 2.95 4.18 20.41
N ARG A 149 2.22 3.89 19.34
CA ARG A 149 0.98 3.11 19.37
C ARG A 149 1.23 1.65 19.05
N GLY A 150 0.32 0.80 19.53
CA GLY A 150 0.33 -0.62 19.23
C GLY A 150 1.51 -1.40 19.79
N SER A 151 1.52 -2.70 19.52
CA SER A 151 2.59 -3.61 19.91
C SER A 151 3.77 -3.50 18.93
N GLU A 152 4.99 -3.62 19.43
CA GLU A 152 6.18 -3.66 18.58
C GLU A 152 6.30 -5.00 17.85
N VAL A 153 6.59 -4.97 16.55
CA VAL A 153 6.91 -6.16 15.75
C VAL A 153 8.42 -6.19 15.54
N THR A 154 9.07 -7.27 15.96
CA THR A 154 10.51 -7.45 15.82
C THR A 154 10.91 -7.50 14.36
N LYS A 155 11.71 -6.53 13.92
CA LYS A 155 12.23 -6.43 12.55
C LYS A 155 13.32 -7.48 12.29
N GLY A 156 13.11 -8.34 11.30
CA GLY A 156 14.11 -9.28 10.77
C GLY A 156 15.08 -8.62 9.76
N LYS A 157 16.01 -9.41 9.20
CA LYS A 157 16.95 -8.89 8.19
C LYS A 157 16.26 -8.59 6.86
N THR A 158 15.19 -9.33 6.58
CA THR A 158 14.31 -9.15 5.42
C THR A 158 12.85 -9.00 5.87
N PRO A 159 11.97 -8.53 4.97
CA PRO A 159 10.53 -8.55 5.23
C PRO A 159 9.99 -9.97 5.48
N ASP A 160 10.53 -10.99 4.80
CA ASP A 160 10.14 -12.40 4.96
C ASP A 160 10.48 -12.98 6.34
N GLU A 161 11.59 -12.55 6.91
CA GLU A 161 12.01 -12.94 8.27
C GLU A 161 11.22 -12.20 9.36
N THR A 162 10.34 -11.28 8.96
CA THR A 162 9.50 -10.52 9.89
C THR A 162 8.08 -11.07 9.83
N ASN A 163 7.47 -11.30 10.98
CA ASN A 163 6.07 -11.69 11.08
C ASN A 163 5.15 -10.50 10.75
N LEU A 164 5.27 -9.90 9.55
CA LEU A 164 4.44 -8.78 9.09
C LEU A 164 3.01 -9.23 8.85
N LYS A 165 2.05 -8.37 9.21
CA LYS A 165 0.62 -8.58 8.97
C LYS A 165 0.03 -7.35 8.33
N ILE A 166 -0.87 -7.56 7.37
CA ILE A 166 -1.59 -6.48 6.68
C ILE A 166 -2.11 -5.48 7.72
N GLY A 167 -1.98 -4.19 7.45
CA GLY A 167 -2.33 -3.15 8.42
C GLY A 167 -1.16 -2.69 9.28
N ASP A 168 -0.13 -3.52 9.56
CA ASP A 168 1.01 -3.08 10.38
C ASP A 168 1.55 -1.72 9.91
N LEU A 169 1.75 -0.79 10.85
CA LEU A 169 2.33 0.51 10.58
C LEU A 169 3.84 0.34 10.42
N ILE A 170 4.37 0.72 9.26
CA ILE A 170 5.81 0.70 8.97
C ILE A 170 6.33 2.13 9.07
N PHE A 171 7.35 2.34 9.88
CA PHE A 171 7.98 3.64 10.08
C PHE A 171 9.34 3.69 9.41
N PHE A 172 9.60 4.80 8.72
CA PHE A 172 10.78 4.98 7.89
C PHE A 172 11.59 6.21 8.31
N ASP A 173 12.86 6.16 7.93
CA ASP A 173 13.82 7.27 7.91
C ASP A 173 14.23 7.47 6.44
N TRP A 174 13.63 8.43 5.76
CA TRP A 174 13.93 8.71 4.35
C TRP A 174 15.09 9.68 4.17
N ASP A 175 15.22 10.68 5.05
CA ASP A 175 16.33 11.64 5.01
C ASP A 175 17.66 11.08 5.57
N GLN A 176 17.62 9.87 6.16
CA GLN A 176 18.75 9.14 6.73
C GLN A 176 19.40 9.85 7.93
N ASP A 177 18.62 10.64 8.68
CA ASP A 177 19.08 11.35 9.87
C ASP A 177 18.96 10.53 11.18
N LYS A 178 18.56 9.25 11.06
CA LYS A 178 18.29 8.30 12.14
C LYS A 178 17.04 8.62 12.96
N LYS A 179 16.12 9.42 12.42
CA LYS A 179 14.81 9.67 13.02
C LYS A 179 13.72 9.24 12.05
N VAL A 180 12.58 8.89 12.64
CA VAL A 180 11.41 8.55 11.85
C VAL A 180 10.78 9.83 11.32
N ASP A 181 10.66 9.92 9.99
CA ASP A 181 10.05 11.02 9.25
C ASP A 181 8.76 10.60 8.52
N HIS A 182 8.54 9.29 8.35
CA HIS A 182 7.45 8.77 7.53
C HIS A 182 6.79 7.50 8.08
N VAL A 183 5.53 7.28 7.69
CA VAL A 183 4.72 6.11 8.05
C VAL A 183 3.90 5.58 6.86
N ALA A 184 3.80 4.27 6.77
CA ALA A 184 2.96 3.56 5.81
C ALA A 184 2.13 2.46 6.48
N ILE A 185 1.17 1.92 5.73
CA ILE A 185 0.40 0.72 6.08
C ILE A 185 0.97 -0.45 5.27
N TYR A 186 1.41 -1.53 5.92
CA TYR A 186 1.79 -2.76 5.23
C TYR A 186 0.57 -3.35 4.50
N ALA A 187 0.72 -3.61 3.20
CA ALA A 187 -0.39 -3.98 2.34
C ALA A 187 -0.44 -5.49 2.06
N GLY A 188 0.61 -6.24 2.39
CA GLY A 188 0.71 -7.67 2.11
C GLY A 188 1.72 -7.97 1.01
N LYS A 189 1.58 -9.14 0.37
CA LYS A 189 2.41 -9.56 -0.76
C LYS A 189 1.63 -9.50 -2.06
N ASP A 190 2.30 -9.14 -3.15
CA ASP A 190 1.75 -9.33 -4.49
C ASP A 190 1.85 -10.79 -4.95
N THR A 191 1.29 -11.11 -6.12
CA THR A 191 1.34 -12.47 -6.70
C THR A 191 2.75 -12.98 -7.00
N ASN A 192 3.74 -12.10 -7.03
CA ASN A 192 5.15 -12.44 -7.27
C ASN A 192 5.94 -12.55 -5.95
N GLY A 193 5.27 -12.38 -4.80
CA GLY A 193 5.88 -12.47 -3.47
C GLY A 193 6.53 -11.18 -2.98
N ASN A 194 6.46 -10.07 -3.72
CA ASN A 194 7.03 -8.79 -3.26
C ASN A 194 6.18 -8.23 -2.13
N HIS A 195 6.83 -7.70 -1.08
CA HIS A 195 6.16 -7.01 0.00
C HIS A 195 5.75 -5.60 -0.44
N LEU A 196 4.47 -5.26 -0.23
CA LEU A 196 3.90 -3.98 -0.62
C LEU A 196 3.48 -3.18 0.61
N TYR A 197 3.51 -1.86 0.48
CA TYR A 197 2.94 -0.94 1.47
C TYR A 197 2.16 0.18 0.77
N ILE A 198 1.12 0.69 1.42
CA ILE A 198 0.33 1.84 0.97
C ILE A 198 0.66 3.03 1.85
N HIS A 199 0.90 4.18 1.23
CA HIS A 199 1.18 5.41 1.95
C HIS A 199 0.82 6.64 1.14
N GLU A 200 0.71 7.76 1.84
CA GLU A 200 0.71 9.10 1.27
C GLU A 200 2.10 9.72 1.51
N GLY A 201 2.78 10.24 0.50
CA GLY A 201 4.16 10.72 0.63
C GLY A 201 4.80 11.18 -0.68
N GLY A 202 6.00 11.77 -0.65
CA GLY A 202 6.76 12.15 -1.84
C GLY A 202 6.81 13.65 -2.11
N THR A 203 7.56 14.04 -3.16
CA THR A 203 7.77 15.45 -3.54
C THR A 203 7.04 15.77 -4.84
N GLY A 204 6.32 16.91 -4.84
CA GLY A 204 5.70 17.48 -6.04
C GLY A 204 4.18 17.27 -6.18
N SER A 205 3.59 18.02 -7.11
CA SER A 205 2.13 18.11 -7.36
C SER A 205 1.49 16.86 -8.00
N SER A 206 2.25 15.78 -8.17
CA SER A 206 1.77 14.50 -8.74
C SER A 206 1.88 13.33 -7.74
N ALA A 207 2.36 13.58 -6.53
CA ALA A 207 2.37 12.59 -5.45
C ALA A 207 0.94 12.40 -4.93
N ASN A 208 0.47 11.15 -4.95
CA ASN A 208 -0.80 10.74 -4.36
C ASN A 208 -0.55 9.54 -3.44
N VAL A 209 -1.57 9.15 -2.67
CA VAL A 209 -1.64 7.82 -2.05
C VAL A 209 -1.25 6.78 -3.09
N ARG A 210 -0.30 5.93 -2.75
CA ARG A 210 0.24 4.94 -3.68
C ARG A 210 0.69 3.68 -2.96
N ILE A 211 0.93 2.66 -3.77
CA ILE A 211 1.59 1.42 -3.39
C ILE A 211 3.03 1.47 -3.87
N ASP A 212 3.96 1.14 -2.98
CA ASP A 212 5.37 0.95 -3.30
C ASP A 212 5.85 -0.40 -2.75
N LYS A 213 6.99 -0.87 -3.27
CA LYS A 213 7.64 -2.12 -2.84
C LYS A 213 8.53 -1.89 -1.64
N LEU A 214 8.38 -2.73 -0.62
CA LEU A 214 9.10 -2.65 0.64
C LEU A 214 10.50 -3.26 0.54
N ASP A 215 10.67 -4.29 -0.29
CA ASP A 215 11.86 -5.13 -0.35
C ASP A 215 13.15 -4.34 -0.56
N TYR A 216 13.14 -3.38 -1.50
CA TYR A 216 14.33 -2.60 -1.88
C TYR A 216 14.76 -1.56 -0.84
N ILE A 217 13.85 -1.13 0.04
CA ILE A 217 14.11 -0.08 1.03
C ILE A 217 14.20 -0.63 2.46
N TRP A 218 14.01 -1.94 2.64
CA TRP A 218 13.89 -2.57 3.96
C TRP A 218 15.10 -2.36 4.87
N SER A 219 16.31 -2.59 4.35
CA SER A 219 17.54 -2.44 5.12
C SER A 219 17.93 -0.98 5.30
N LYS A 220 17.57 -0.12 4.35
CA LYS A 220 18.00 1.27 4.28
C LYS A 220 17.12 2.21 5.09
N ASN A 221 15.81 2.05 5.00
CA ASN A 221 14.86 3.07 5.47
C ASN A 221 13.92 2.57 6.57
N VAL A 222 13.60 1.27 6.65
CA VAL A 222 12.65 0.78 7.68
C VAL A 222 13.29 0.79 9.06
N MET A 223 12.69 1.56 9.98
CA MET A 223 13.18 1.69 11.36
C MET A 223 12.38 0.85 12.35
N LYS A 224 11.03 0.96 12.31
CA LYS A 224 10.14 0.31 13.29
C LYS A 224 8.86 -0.17 12.64
N ILE A 225 8.25 -1.16 13.28
CA ILE A 225 6.96 -1.72 12.86
C ILE A 225 6.06 -1.81 14.08
N LYS A 226 4.82 -1.32 13.95
CA LYS A 226 3.82 -1.34 15.02
C LYS A 226 2.54 -2.03 14.58
N ARG A 227 2.03 -2.91 15.43
CA ARG A 227 0.80 -3.67 15.21
C ARG A 227 -0.32 -3.18 16.11
N ILE A 228 -1.35 -2.64 15.47
CA ILE A 228 -2.59 -2.24 16.14
C ILE A 228 -3.53 -3.43 16.31
N ILE A 229 -3.69 -4.26 15.27
CA ILE A 229 -4.68 -5.35 15.23
C ILE A 229 -4.00 -6.68 15.52
N GLN A 230 -4.31 -7.29 16.67
CA GLN A 230 -3.77 -8.59 17.06
C GLN A 230 -4.51 -9.74 16.35
N ASP A 231 -4.05 -10.98 16.55
CA ASP A 231 -4.57 -12.16 15.85
C ASP A 231 -5.98 -12.56 16.27
N ASP A 232 -6.29 -12.35 17.55
CA ASP A 232 -7.63 -12.53 18.12
C ASP A 232 -8.59 -11.38 17.78
N GLY A 233 -8.12 -10.35 17.07
CA GLY A 233 -8.88 -9.16 16.73
C GLY A 233 -8.92 -8.10 17.83
N SER A 234 -8.23 -8.30 18.95
CA SER A 234 -8.02 -7.25 19.94
C SER A 234 -7.19 -6.11 19.36
N LEU A 235 -7.43 -4.90 19.88
CA LEU A 235 -6.84 -3.67 19.38
C LEU A 235 -5.91 -3.09 20.44
N THR A 236 -4.65 -2.88 20.08
CA THR A 236 -3.65 -2.21 20.92
C THR A 236 -3.40 -0.83 20.34
N ASN A 237 -3.69 0.23 21.10
CA ASN A 237 -3.49 1.62 20.69
C ASN A 237 -2.62 2.38 21.68
#